data_AF-A0A1Z8VE04-F1
#
_entry.id   AF-A0A1Z8VE04-F1
#
_cell.length_a   1.000
_cell.length_b   1.000
_cell.length_c   1.000
_cell.angle_alpha   90.00
_cell.angle_beta   90.00
_cell.angle_gamma   90.00
#
_symmetry.space_group_name_H-M   'P 1'
#
loop_
_entity.id
_entity.type
_entity.pdbx_description
1 polymer ?
#
loop_
_entity_poly.entity_id
_entity_poly.type
_entity_poly.pdbx_seq_one_letter_code
_entity_poly.pdbx_strand_id
1 'polypeptide(L)'
;MNLVDSKFIGLISPRLEKFKQVKPNLYNFRCPICGDSKKNKSKTRGYLYNIKADINFRCHNCGASMTFSNFLKELDPVIHKQYVFERFKNNSTGRGTVVEEPTFKFETPKFKTKISLPLCSEVQRGREYLERRRLDPEKFYWAEDFTGFVNSIKPTFGSHVPKEPRIIIPLYYNKNLIGVQGRSVNPSPVKYITTIFYDEAPKIYGLDDIRTRDSVYITEGPFDSTFLRNSIAMCGADGDVGKWGVSNPVWVYDNEPRSKEITSRISKTIDRGDKVVIWPNNIYEKDINDMVLAGHDVQSIVESNIYDGLEANLKFTTWKRI
;
A
#
# COMPACT_ATOMS: atom_id res chain seq x y z
N MET A 1 35.74 -13.19 -21.87
CA MET A 1 35.80 -13.30 -20.40
C MET A 1 35.57 -11.91 -19.84
N ASN A 2 34.65 -11.77 -18.89
CA ASN A 2 34.40 -10.50 -18.20
C ASN A 2 35.62 -10.10 -17.35
N LEU A 3 35.88 -8.79 -17.19
CA LEU A 3 36.93 -8.30 -16.29
C LEU A 3 36.68 -8.78 -14.85
N VAL A 4 35.41 -8.85 -14.43
CA VAL A 4 35.04 -9.35 -13.10
C VAL A 4 35.46 -10.81 -12.95
N ASP A 5 35.17 -11.68 -13.92
CA ASP A 5 35.56 -13.09 -13.87
C ASP A 5 37.09 -13.25 -13.79
N SER A 6 37.82 -12.46 -14.57
CA SER A 6 39.29 -12.44 -14.57
C SER A 6 39.84 -12.09 -13.19
N LYS A 7 39.29 -11.05 -12.55
CA LYS A 7 39.67 -10.61 -11.21
C LYS A 7 39.44 -11.71 -10.18
N PHE A 8 38.25 -12.31 -10.17
CA PHE A 8 37.90 -13.33 -9.18
C PHE A 8 38.62 -14.65 -9.39
N ILE A 9 38.95 -15.03 -10.63
CA ILE A 9 39.86 -16.14 -10.92
C ILE A 9 41.24 -15.87 -10.33
N GLY A 10 41.75 -14.65 -10.49
CA GLY A 10 43.01 -14.22 -9.88
C GLY A 10 42.99 -14.34 -8.35
N LEU A 11 41.90 -13.88 -7.71
CA LEU A 11 41.73 -13.93 -6.25
C LEU A 11 41.70 -15.36 -5.70
N ILE A 12 41.06 -16.30 -6.38
CA ILE A 12 40.98 -17.70 -5.90
C ILE A 12 42.18 -18.55 -6.32
N SER A 13 42.97 -18.10 -7.30
CA SER A 13 44.10 -18.88 -7.84
C SER A 13 45.08 -19.41 -6.79
N PRO A 14 45.46 -18.67 -5.71
CA PRO A 14 46.38 -19.20 -4.70
C PRO A 14 45.77 -20.31 -3.84
N ARG A 15 44.43 -20.40 -3.80
CA ARG A 15 43.69 -21.43 -3.05
C ARG A 15 43.47 -22.70 -3.86
N LEU A 16 43.76 -22.67 -5.16
CA LEU A 16 43.61 -23.80 -6.06
C LEU A 16 44.97 -24.47 -6.27
N GLU A 17 45.11 -25.71 -5.79
CA GLU A 17 46.35 -26.46 -5.94
C GLU A 17 46.72 -26.67 -7.41
N LYS A 18 48.00 -26.48 -7.74
CA LYS A 18 48.56 -26.65 -9.10
C LYS A 18 47.86 -25.78 -10.15
N PHE A 19 47.37 -24.61 -9.76
CA PHE A 19 46.75 -23.67 -10.69
C PHE A 19 47.70 -23.23 -11.79
N LYS A 20 47.27 -23.41 -13.04
CA LYS A 20 48.01 -23.04 -14.24
C LYS A 20 47.06 -22.51 -15.29
N GLN A 21 47.40 -21.36 -15.87
CA GLN A 21 46.78 -20.92 -17.11
C GLN A 21 47.39 -21.71 -18.29
N VAL A 22 46.55 -22.48 -18.99
CA VAL A 22 46.99 -23.32 -20.11
C VAL A 22 47.00 -22.50 -21.40
N LYS A 23 45.95 -21.67 -21.61
CA LYS A 23 45.77 -20.75 -22.74
C LYS A 23 44.92 -19.55 -22.28
N PRO A 24 44.77 -18.48 -23.08
CA PRO A 24 43.84 -17.40 -22.75
C PRO A 24 42.44 -17.93 -22.41
N ASN A 25 41.93 -17.57 -21.23
CA ASN A 25 40.63 -18.01 -20.69
C ASN A 25 40.46 -19.54 -20.47
N LEU A 26 41.57 -20.27 -20.34
CA LEU A 26 41.57 -21.70 -19.97
C LEU A 26 42.58 -21.96 -18.85
N TYR A 27 42.06 -22.39 -17.70
CA TYR A 27 42.84 -22.66 -16.50
C TYR A 27 42.67 -24.12 -16.08
N ASN A 28 43.75 -24.73 -15.60
CA ASN A 28 43.79 -26.10 -15.10
C ASN A 28 44.31 -26.11 -13.67
N PHE A 29 43.74 -26.96 -12.83
CA PHE A 29 44.12 -27.11 -11.43
C PHE A 29 43.63 -28.46 -10.90
N ARG A 30 44.08 -28.81 -9.70
CA ARG A 30 43.59 -29.99 -8.99
C ARG A 30 42.18 -29.70 -8.47
N CYS A 31 41.23 -30.56 -8.81
CA CYS A 31 39.82 -30.34 -8.45
C CYS A 31 39.64 -30.25 -6.92
N PRO A 32 39.14 -29.13 -6.36
CA PRO A 32 38.96 -28.99 -4.92
C PRO A 32 37.82 -29.85 -4.36
N ILE A 33 36.89 -30.28 -5.21
CA ILE A 33 35.72 -31.09 -4.80
C ILE A 33 36.11 -32.56 -4.57
N CYS A 34 36.90 -33.16 -5.49
CA CYS A 34 37.23 -34.58 -5.42
C CYS A 34 38.71 -34.90 -5.20
N GLY A 35 39.59 -33.89 -5.27
CA GLY A 35 41.03 -34.05 -5.12
C GLY A 35 41.72 -34.82 -6.26
N ASP A 36 41.05 -35.09 -7.39
CA ASP A 36 41.53 -35.80 -8.59
C ASP A 36 42.09 -37.23 -8.42
N SER A 37 43.17 -37.42 -7.67
CA SER A 37 43.76 -38.74 -7.42
C SER A 37 44.40 -38.79 -6.04
N LYS A 38 44.07 -39.84 -5.28
CA LYS A 38 44.72 -40.17 -4.00
C LYS A 38 46.13 -40.75 -4.19
N LYS A 39 46.36 -41.48 -5.29
CA LYS A 39 47.65 -42.14 -5.59
C LYS A 39 48.67 -41.19 -6.23
N ASN A 40 48.22 -40.27 -7.10
CA ASN A 40 49.11 -39.35 -7.78
C ASN A 40 48.71 -37.88 -7.55
N LYS A 41 49.50 -37.19 -6.72
CA LYS A 41 49.27 -35.78 -6.38
C LYS A 41 49.50 -34.81 -7.55
N SER A 42 50.11 -35.24 -8.65
CA SER A 42 50.36 -34.38 -9.83
C SER A 42 49.21 -34.32 -10.83
N LYS A 43 48.17 -35.16 -10.68
CA LYS A 43 47.02 -35.16 -11.59
C LYS A 43 46.12 -33.95 -11.33
N THR A 44 45.84 -33.20 -12.40
CA THR A 44 44.97 -32.01 -12.42
C THR A 44 43.91 -32.16 -13.51
N ARG A 45 42.65 -32.40 -13.12
CA ARG A 45 41.53 -32.58 -14.07
C ARG A 45 40.39 -31.59 -13.85
N GLY A 46 40.58 -30.58 -13.00
CA GLY A 46 39.70 -29.42 -12.88
C GLY A 46 40.07 -28.38 -13.93
N TYR A 47 39.06 -27.82 -14.59
CA TYR A 47 39.23 -26.77 -15.58
C TYR A 47 38.25 -25.64 -15.35
N LEU A 48 38.74 -24.41 -15.47
CA LEU A 48 37.91 -23.23 -15.71
C LEU A 48 38.09 -22.82 -17.17
N TYR A 49 37.00 -22.73 -17.90
CA TYR A 49 37.02 -22.45 -19.33
C TYR A 49 35.87 -21.53 -19.72
N ASN A 50 36.07 -20.77 -20.78
CA ASN A 50 35.08 -19.82 -21.26
C ASN A 50 34.01 -20.52 -22.12
N ILE A 51 32.73 -20.21 -21.84
CA ILE A 51 31.59 -20.48 -22.70
C ILE A 51 30.92 -19.13 -23.00
N LYS A 52 30.96 -18.70 -24.26
CA LYS A 52 30.49 -17.39 -24.72
C LYS A 52 31.18 -16.24 -23.94
N ALA A 53 30.45 -15.57 -23.06
CA ALA A 53 30.94 -14.45 -22.26
C ALA A 53 31.33 -14.85 -20.83
N ASP A 54 30.93 -16.05 -20.39
CA ASP A 54 31.00 -16.50 -19.00
C ASP A 54 31.99 -17.64 -18.81
N ILE A 55 32.50 -17.79 -17.58
CA ILE A 55 33.39 -18.90 -17.21
C ILE A 55 32.59 -20.03 -16.57
N ASN A 56 32.93 -21.26 -16.93
CA ASN A 56 32.39 -22.48 -16.32
C ASN A 56 33.50 -23.34 -15.74
N PHE A 57 33.15 -24.08 -14.69
CA PHE A 57 33.98 -25.11 -14.09
C PHE A 57 33.57 -26.50 -14.60
N ARG A 58 34.55 -27.33 -14.94
CA ARG A 58 34.34 -28.76 -15.20
C ARG A 58 35.49 -29.59 -14.64
N CYS A 59 35.15 -30.71 -14.01
CA CYS A 59 36.10 -31.73 -13.59
C CYS A 59 35.96 -32.99 -14.45
N HIS A 60 37.04 -33.42 -15.11
CA HIS A 60 37.07 -34.68 -15.87
C HIS A 60 37.30 -35.92 -15.00
N ASN A 61 37.42 -35.77 -13.67
CA ASN A 61 37.52 -36.89 -12.73
C ASN A 61 36.17 -37.27 -12.12
N CYS A 62 35.53 -36.34 -11.40
CA CYS A 62 34.24 -36.58 -10.74
C CYS A 62 33.03 -36.17 -11.59
N GLY A 63 33.24 -35.56 -12.76
CA GLY A 63 32.16 -35.11 -13.64
C GLY A 63 31.47 -33.81 -13.21
N ALA A 64 31.82 -33.23 -12.06
CA ALA A 64 31.25 -31.98 -11.58
C ALA A 64 31.37 -30.87 -12.64
N SER A 65 30.26 -30.23 -12.95
CA SER A 65 30.15 -29.17 -13.96
C SER A 65 29.19 -28.10 -13.45
N MET A 66 29.63 -26.85 -13.39
CA MET A 66 28.82 -25.73 -12.89
C MET A 66 29.32 -24.40 -13.44
N THR A 67 28.52 -23.34 -13.29
CA THR A 67 28.95 -21.98 -13.61
C THR A 67 30.04 -21.52 -12.66
N PHE A 68 30.85 -20.53 -13.07
CA PHE A 68 31.87 -19.96 -12.18
C PHE A 68 31.27 -19.39 -10.89
N SER A 69 30.07 -18.79 -10.96
CA SER A 69 29.33 -18.33 -9.77
C SER A 69 29.07 -19.46 -8.77
N ASN A 70 28.53 -20.59 -9.24
CA ASN A 70 28.26 -21.73 -8.36
C ASN A 70 29.56 -22.38 -7.86
N PHE A 71 30.60 -22.40 -8.68
CA PHE A 71 31.92 -22.88 -8.25
C PHE A 71 32.51 -22.03 -7.12
N LEU A 72 32.38 -20.70 -7.20
CA LEU A 72 32.75 -19.80 -6.11
C LEU A 72 31.91 -20.06 -4.86
N LYS A 73 30.61 -20.33 -5.01
CA LYS A 73 29.72 -20.62 -3.88
C LYS A 73 30.14 -21.89 -3.13
N GLU A 74 30.54 -22.93 -3.85
CA GLU A 74 31.05 -24.18 -3.27
C GLU A 74 32.43 -24.00 -2.61
N LEU A 75 33.29 -23.16 -3.19
CA LEU A 75 34.65 -22.94 -2.68
C LEU A 75 34.69 -22.00 -1.47
N ASP A 76 33.99 -20.86 -1.56
CA ASP A 76 33.95 -19.83 -0.54
C ASP A 76 32.67 -18.96 -0.71
N PRO A 77 31.64 -19.17 0.13
CA PRO A 77 30.41 -18.37 0.10
C PRO A 77 30.62 -16.86 0.31
N VAL A 78 31.70 -16.43 0.96
CA VAL A 78 32.01 -15.00 1.18
C VAL A 78 32.50 -14.37 -0.12
N ILE A 79 33.43 -15.03 -0.82
CA ILE A 79 33.91 -14.56 -2.13
C ILE A 79 32.78 -14.59 -3.16
N HIS A 80 31.89 -15.59 -3.09
CA HIS A 80 30.70 -15.66 -3.95
C HIS A 80 29.82 -14.41 -3.83
N LYS A 81 29.53 -13.96 -2.60
CA LYS A 81 28.73 -12.74 -2.39
C LYS A 81 29.40 -11.50 -2.99
N GLN A 82 30.72 -11.37 -2.85
CA GLN A 82 31.47 -10.27 -3.45
C GLN A 82 31.43 -10.31 -4.98
N TYR A 83 31.57 -11.51 -5.56
CA TYR A 83 31.49 -11.73 -7.00
C TYR A 83 30.11 -11.36 -7.56
N VAL A 84 29.02 -11.79 -6.91
CA VAL A 84 27.65 -11.46 -7.31
C VAL A 84 27.42 -9.94 -7.26
N PHE A 85 27.86 -9.28 -6.20
CA PHE A 85 27.74 -7.83 -6.06
C PHE A 85 28.49 -7.06 -7.15
N GLU A 86 29.72 -7.45 -7.47
CA GLU A 86 30.51 -6.80 -8.53
C GLU A 86 29.96 -7.08 -9.95
N ARG A 87 29.43 -8.28 -10.20
CA ARG A 87 28.73 -8.60 -11.46
C ARG A 87 27.45 -7.78 -11.62
N PHE A 88 26.72 -7.55 -10.54
CA PHE A 88 25.51 -6.71 -10.52
C PHE A 88 25.83 -5.24 -10.80
N LYS A 89 26.85 -4.68 -10.13
CA LYS A 89 27.28 -3.28 -10.32
C LYS A 89 27.71 -2.97 -11.76
N ASN A 90 28.24 -3.97 -12.48
CA ASN A 90 28.75 -3.81 -13.85
C ASN A 90 27.75 -4.28 -14.93
N ASN A 91 26.44 -4.37 -14.64
CA ASN A 91 25.39 -4.79 -15.59
C ASN A 91 25.71 -6.08 -16.38
N SER A 92 26.50 -6.98 -15.78
CA SER A 92 27.01 -8.16 -16.48
C SER A 92 26.47 -9.45 -15.89
N THR A 93 25.26 -9.44 -15.32
CA THR A 93 24.53 -10.67 -15.00
C THR A 93 24.30 -11.46 -16.30
N GLY A 94 24.97 -12.62 -16.41
CA GLY A 94 24.85 -13.51 -17.56
C GLY A 94 23.40 -13.95 -17.70
N ARG A 95 22.88 -13.87 -18.92
CA ARG A 95 21.51 -14.28 -19.28
C ARG A 95 21.30 -15.76 -18.90
N GLY A 96 20.41 -15.96 -17.93
CA GLY A 96 19.90 -17.25 -17.47
C GLY A 96 18.63 -17.12 -16.62
N THR A 97 18.36 -15.92 -16.13
CA THR A 97 17.02 -15.42 -15.78
C THR A 97 17.07 -13.94 -16.09
N VAL A 98 16.60 -13.55 -17.28
CA VAL A 98 16.07 -12.20 -17.42
C VAL A 98 14.85 -12.24 -16.50
N VAL A 99 15.02 -11.80 -15.25
CA VAL A 99 13.88 -11.26 -14.54
C VAL A 99 13.49 -10.11 -15.45
N GLU A 100 12.43 -10.27 -16.23
CA GLU A 100 11.84 -9.15 -16.94
C GLU A 100 11.70 -8.07 -15.87
N GLU A 101 12.31 -6.90 -16.10
CA GLU A 101 11.97 -5.74 -15.29
C GLU A 101 10.45 -5.72 -15.27
N PRO A 102 9.82 -5.74 -14.08
CA PRO A 102 8.37 -5.78 -13.99
C PRO A 102 7.87 -4.68 -14.91
N THR A 103 7.14 -5.09 -15.95
CA THR A 103 6.54 -4.14 -16.87
C THR A 103 5.49 -3.42 -16.05
N PHE A 104 5.86 -2.28 -15.48
CA PHE A 104 4.90 -1.39 -14.88
C PHE A 104 4.04 -0.87 -16.03
N LYS A 105 2.92 -1.55 -16.26
CA LYS A 105 1.81 -0.99 -17.02
C LYS A 105 1.23 0.11 -16.16
N PHE A 106 1.87 1.27 -16.17
CA PHE A 106 1.22 2.51 -15.77
C PHE A 106 0.21 2.82 -16.88
N GLU A 107 -1.02 2.33 -16.72
CA GLU A 107 -2.12 2.94 -17.46
C GLU A 107 -2.09 4.42 -17.10
N THR A 108 -1.77 5.28 -18.07
CA THR A 108 -1.88 6.73 -17.90
C THR A 108 -3.30 7.00 -17.40
N PRO A 109 -3.48 7.56 -16.20
CA PRO A 109 -4.82 7.74 -15.66
C PRO A 109 -5.57 8.67 -16.62
N LYS A 110 -6.67 8.20 -17.17
CA LYS A 110 -7.53 9.03 -18.02
C LYS A 110 -8.21 10.05 -17.12
N PHE A 111 -7.67 11.27 -17.09
CA PHE A 111 -8.10 12.31 -16.17
C PHE A 111 -9.30 13.12 -16.69
N LYS A 112 -10.14 13.51 -15.71
CA LYS A 112 -11.39 14.31 -15.76
C LYS A 112 -12.65 13.62 -16.31
N THR A 113 -13.10 12.59 -15.61
CA THR A 113 -14.53 12.21 -15.64
C THR A 113 -15.33 13.31 -14.93
N LYS A 114 -15.89 14.26 -15.68
CA LYS A 114 -16.95 15.12 -15.12
C LYS A 114 -18.10 14.19 -14.72
N ILE A 115 -18.60 14.34 -13.49
CA ILE A 115 -19.78 13.62 -13.06
C ILE A 115 -20.96 14.18 -13.86
N SER A 116 -21.54 13.35 -14.73
CA SER A 116 -22.70 13.70 -15.55
C SER A 116 -24.00 13.42 -14.79
N LEU A 117 -24.12 14.01 -13.60
CA LEU A 117 -25.32 13.97 -12.77
C LEU A 117 -25.64 15.39 -12.30
N PRO A 118 -26.92 15.70 -12.06
CA PRO A 118 -27.28 16.98 -11.44
C PRO A 118 -26.72 17.08 -10.03
N LEU A 119 -26.44 18.29 -9.58
CA LEU A 119 -26.10 18.55 -8.19
C LEU A 119 -27.32 18.29 -7.30
N CYS A 120 -27.08 17.94 -6.04
CA CYS A 120 -28.16 17.83 -5.07
C CYS A 120 -28.86 19.18 -4.87
N SER A 121 -28.16 20.31 -5.03
CA SER A 121 -28.77 21.64 -5.04
C SER A 121 -29.80 21.83 -6.17
N GLU A 122 -29.70 21.12 -7.29
CA GLU A 122 -30.62 21.23 -8.43
C GLU A 122 -31.86 20.32 -8.29
N VAL A 123 -31.76 19.26 -7.47
CA VAL A 123 -32.84 18.28 -7.27
C VAL A 123 -33.46 18.45 -5.89
N GLN A 124 -34.74 18.87 -5.84
CA GLN A 124 -35.46 19.16 -4.59
C GLN A 124 -35.27 18.08 -3.52
N ARG A 125 -35.44 16.81 -3.88
CA ARG A 125 -35.32 15.69 -2.93
C ARG A 125 -33.91 15.54 -2.35
N GLY A 126 -32.87 15.74 -3.17
CA GLY A 126 -31.48 15.71 -2.72
C GLY A 126 -31.15 16.90 -1.83
N ARG A 127 -31.60 18.09 -2.25
CA ARG A 127 -31.47 19.34 -1.51
C ARG A 127 -32.07 19.24 -0.11
N GLU A 128 -33.35 18.89 -0.01
CA GLU A 128 -34.04 18.75 1.26
C GLU A 128 -33.39 17.71 2.18
N TYR A 129 -32.89 16.60 1.62
CA TYR A 129 -32.23 15.57 2.41
C TYR A 129 -30.95 16.07 3.09
N LEU A 130 -30.16 16.87 2.38
CA LEU A 130 -28.89 17.42 2.84
C LEU A 130 -29.08 18.64 3.75
N GLU A 131 -29.98 19.56 3.39
CA GLU A 131 -30.29 20.74 4.19
C GLU A 131 -30.87 20.38 5.56
N ARG A 132 -31.75 19.36 5.64
CA ARG A 132 -32.24 18.83 6.93
C ARG A 132 -31.13 18.30 7.83
N ARG A 133 -29.95 18.00 7.25
CA ARG A 133 -28.74 17.55 7.95
C ARG A 133 -27.70 18.66 8.06
N ARG A 134 -28.01 19.90 7.67
CA ARG A 134 -27.08 21.04 7.60
C ARG A 134 -25.85 20.79 6.71
N LEU A 135 -26.00 19.92 5.71
CA LEU A 135 -24.98 19.65 4.70
C LEU A 135 -25.19 20.57 3.50
N ASP A 136 -24.09 20.98 2.88
CA ASP A 136 -24.09 21.80 1.67
C ASP A 136 -24.49 20.96 0.43
N PRO A 137 -25.66 21.23 -0.20
CA PRO A 137 -26.12 20.48 -1.37
C PRO A 137 -25.29 20.67 -2.64
N GLU A 138 -24.43 21.69 -2.71
CA GLU A 138 -23.58 21.97 -3.87
C GLU A 138 -22.36 21.05 -3.94
N LYS A 139 -22.04 20.33 -2.86
CA LYS A 139 -20.87 19.43 -2.79
C LYS A 139 -21.16 18.00 -3.27
N PHE A 140 -22.41 17.66 -3.53
CA PHE A 140 -22.85 16.29 -3.81
C PHE A 140 -23.76 16.22 -5.02
N TYR A 141 -23.87 15.04 -5.63
CA TYR A 141 -24.67 14.83 -6.83
C TYR A 141 -25.84 13.89 -6.57
N TRP A 142 -26.91 14.02 -7.37
CA TRP A 142 -28.07 13.15 -7.28
C TRP A 142 -28.05 12.10 -8.39
N ALA A 143 -28.06 10.83 -8.02
CA ALA A 143 -28.30 9.72 -8.95
C ALA A 143 -29.68 9.13 -8.70
N GLU A 144 -30.59 9.26 -9.67
CA GLU A 144 -31.89 8.57 -9.63
C GLU A 144 -31.71 7.04 -9.80
N ASP A 145 -30.76 6.64 -10.65
CA ASP A 145 -30.35 5.26 -10.89
C ASP A 145 -28.87 5.11 -10.54
N PHE A 146 -28.58 4.82 -9.26
CA PHE A 146 -27.21 4.65 -8.77
C PHE A 146 -26.46 3.54 -9.51
N THR A 147 -27.10 2.37 -9.68
CA THR A 147 -26.45 1.20 -10.28
C THR A 147 -26.18 1.43 -11.76
N GLY A 148 -27.13 2.05 -12.48
CA GLY A 148 -26.95 2.49 -13.86
C GLY A 148 -25.82 3.51 -14.01
N PHE A 149 -25.76 4.51 -13.12
CA PHE A 149 -24.68 5.50 -13.12
C PHE A 149 -23.31 4.85 -12.92
N VAL A 150 -23.15 4.01 -11.89
CA VAL A 150 -21.87 3.33 -11.65
C VAL A 150 -21.49 2.43 -12.82
N ASN A 151 -22.43 1.64 -13.36
CA ASN A 151 -22.18 0.77 -14.51
C ASN A 151 -21.81 1.52 -15.79
N SER A 152 -22.26 2.77 -15.95
CA SER A 152 -21.85 3.62 -17.08
C SER A 152 -20.37 4.00 -17.04
N ILE A 153 -19.75 3.96 -15.85
CA ILE A 153 -18.32 4.25 -15.64
C ILE A 153 -17.52 2.94 -15.60
N LYS A 154 -17.93 1.99 -14.75
CA LYS A 154 -17.29 0.69 -14.56
C LYS A 154 -18.37 -0.37 -14.35
N PRO A 155 -18.49 -1.39 -15.22
CA PRO A 155 -19.44 -2.49 -15.04
C PRO A 155 -19.21 -3.20 -13.70
N THR A 156 -20.06 -2.90 -12.71
CA THR A 156 -19.89 -3.31 -11.30
C THR A 156 -21.10 -4.10 -10.79
N PHE A 157 -22.32 -3.66 -11.12
CA PHE A 157 -23.55 -4.27 -10.66
C PHE A 157 -24.20 -5.10 -11.77
N GLY A 158 -24.70 -6.29 -11.43
CA GLY A 158 -25.48 -7.12 -12.35
C GLY A 158 -26.88 -6.55 -12.63
N SER A 159 -27.52 -7.02 -13.69
CA SER A 159 -28.87 -6.61 -14.11
C SER A 159 -29.98 -6.87 -13.08
N HIS A 160 -29.72 -7.75 -12.10
CA HIS A 160 -30.67 -8.13 -11.05
C HIS A 160 -30.65 -7.18 -9.84
N VAL A 161 -29.69 -6.25 -9.78
CA VAL A 161 -29.60 -5.30 -8.65
C VAL A 161 -30.66 -4.21 -8.85
N PRO A 162 -31.57 -3.99 -7.87
CA PRO A 162 -32.59 -2.97 -7.99
C PRO A 162 -32.00 -1.58 -8.22
N LYS A 163 -32.66 -0.79 -9.07
CA LYS A 163 -32.37 0.63 -9.21
C LYS A 163 -32.83 1.35 -7.96
N GLU A 164 -31.96 2.17 -7.39
CA GLU A 164 -32.31 3.00 -6.24
C GLU A 164 -31.65 4.38 -6.34
N PRO A 165 -32.35 5.43 -5.87
CA PRO A 165 -31.78 6.75 -5.81
C PRO A 165 -30.77 6.86 -4.68
N ARG A 166 -29.60 7.41 -4.98
CA ARG A 166 -28.54 7.67 -3.99
C ARG A 166 -27.92 9.05 -4.20
N ILE A 167 -27.51 9.67 -3.10
CA ILE A 167 -26.63 10.83 -3.13
C ILE A 167 -25.22 10.33 -3.41
N ILE A 168 -24.60 10.89 -4.43
CA ILE A 168 -23.24 10.57 -4.86
C ILE A 168 -22.27 11.51 -4.16
N ILE A 169 -21.34 10.89 -3.44
CA ILE A 169 -20.23 11.53 -2.76
C ILE A 169 -18.97 11.21 -3.56
N PRO A 170 -18.40 12.19 -4.28
CA PRO A 170 -17.26 11.96 -5.13
C PRO A 170 -15.98 11.75 -4.31
N LEU A 171 -15.18 10.75 -4.67
CA LEU A 171 -13.86 10.51 -4.09
C LEU A 171 -12.80 11.05 -5.06
N TYR A 172 -12.05 12.05 -4.60
CA TYR A 172 -10.98 12.66 -5.37
C TYR A 172 -9.61 12.31 -4.80
N TYR A 173 -8.65 12.07 -5.69
CA TYR A 173 -7.23 11.96 -5.37
C TYR A 173 -6.38 12.56 -6.49
N ASN A 174 -5.45 13.45 -6.13
CA ASN A 174 -4.65 14.26 -7.05
C ASN A 174 -5.49 15.05 -8.06
N LYS A 175 -6.67 15.53 -7.64
CA LYS A 175 -7.70 16.24 -8.40
C LYS A 175 -8.47 15.37 -9.40
N ASN A 176 -8.45 14.06 -9.21
CA ASN A 176 -9.04 13.09 -10.12
C ASN A 176 -10.12 12.29 -9.43
N LEU A 177 -11.25 12.13 -10.11
CA LEU A 177 -12.34 11.30 -9.61
C LEU A 177 -11.89 9.84 -9.66
N ILE A 178 -11.58 9.27 -8.51
CA ILE A 178 -11.10 7.88 -8.40
C ILE A 178 -12.22 6.89 -8.07
N GLY A 179 -13.34 7.41 -7.58
CA GLY A 179 -14.48 6.59 -7.18
C GLY A 179 -15.62 7.46 -6.68
N VAL A 180 -16.67 6.79 -6.24
CA VAL A 180 -17.85 7.41 -5.65
C VAL A 180 -18.33 6.59 -4.47
N GLN A 181 -18.91 7.25 -3.48
CA GLN A 181 -19.72 6.61 -2.46
C GLN A 181 -21.18 7.02 -2.64
N GLY A 182 -22.07 6.03 -2.77
CA GLY A 182 -23.51 6.23 -2.86
C GLY A 182 -24.17 6.13 -1.49
N ARG A 183 -24.73 7.23 -0.98
CA ARG A 183 -25.56 7.27 0.23
C ARG A 183 -27.03 7.02 -0.12
N SER A 184 -27.64 6.00 0.47
CA SER A 184 -29.07 5.74 0.32
C SER A 184 -29.89 6.86 0.94
N VAL A 185 -30.90 7.30 0.19
CA VAL A 185 -31.86 8.33 0.60
C VAL A 185 -33.04 7.71 1.33
N ASN A 186 -33.39 6.48 0.96
CA ASN A 186 -34.45 5.69 1.57
C ASN A 186 -33.91 4.84 2.72
N PRO A 187 -34.78 4.33 3.61
CA PRO A 187 -34.40 3.28 4.54
C PRO A 187 -33.83 2.09 3.78
N SER A 188 -32.57 1.76 4.04
CA SER A 188 -31.85 0.65 3.42
C SER A 188 -30.92 0.02 4.45
N PRO A 189 -30.78 -1.32 4.47
CA PRO A 189 -29.80 -1.98 5.32
C PRO A 189 -28.37 -1.55 4.97
N VAL A 190 -28.13 -1.16 3.71
CA VAL A 190 -26.82 -0.70 3.22
C VAL A 190 -26.87 0.80 2.97
N LYS A 191 -26.56 1.56 4.02
CA LYS A 191 -26.58 3.03 3.99
C LYS A 191 -25.58 3.63 2.99
N TYR A 192 -24.38 3.06 2.88
CA TYR A 192 -23.33 3.53 1.98
C TYR A 192 -22.81 2.39 1.10
N ILE A 193 -22.57 2.67 -0.18
CA ILE A 193 -21.90 1.77 -1.11
C ILE A 193 -20.73 2.52 -1.75
N THR A 194 -19.51 2.07 -1.51
CA THR A 194 -18.29 2.65 -2.11
C THR A 194 -17.91 1.86 -3.36
N THR A 195 -17.77 2.56 -4.49
CA THR A 195 -17.23 1.99 -5.73
C THR A 195 -15.99 2.77 -6.15
N ILE A 196 -14.87 2.07 -6.28
CA ILE A 196 -13.62 2.63 -6.81
C ILE A 196 -13.46 2.21 -8.28
N PHE A 197 -13.12 3.17 -9.12
CA PHE A 197 -13.00 2.96 -10.56
C PHE A 197 -11.64 2.37 -10.94
N TYR A 198 -10.58 2.73 -10.21
CA TYR A 198 -9.20 2.32 -10.49
C TYR A 198 -8.63 1.44 -9.38
N ASP A 199 -7.93 0.39 -9.74
CA ASP A 199 -7.28 -0.47 -8.76
C ASP A 199 -6.21 0.35 -8.00
N GLU A 200 -6.03 0.05 -6.71
CA GLU A 200 -5.12 0.75 -5.78
C GLU A 200 -5.52 2.16 -5.31
N ALA A 201 -6.66 2.73 -5.74
CA ALA A 201 -7.03 4.08 -5.29
C ALA A 201 -7.54 4.13 -3.83
N PRO A 202 -7.31 5.23 -3.10
CA PRO A 202 -7.77 5.38 -1.72
C PRO A 202 -9.30 5.42 -1.63
N LYS A 203 -9.88 4.60 -0.75
CA LYS A 203 -11.29 4.72 -0.34
C LYS A 203 -11.46 5.79 0.74
N ILE A 204 -10.94 6.99 0.48
CA ILE A 204 -10.90 8.09 1.43
C ILE A 204 -11.48 9.34 0.78
N TYR A 205 -12.40 10.01 1.46
CA TYR A 205 -12.97 11.28 1.04
C TYR A 205 -12.18 12.46 1.62
N GLY A 206 -12.00 13.55 0.85
CA GLY A 206 -11.39 14.80 1.31
C GLY A 206 -9.86 14.89 1.20
N LEU A 207 -9.17 13.87 0.66
CA LEU A 207 -7.70 13.81 0.63
C LEU A 207 -7.03 15.01 -0.08
N ASP A 208 -7.64 15.55 -1.13
CA ASP A 208 -7.03 16.63 -1.92
C ASP A 208 -7.07 18.00 -1.22
N ASP A 209 -7.93 18.15 -0.23
CA ASP A 209 -8.19 19.43 0.45
C ASP A 209 -7.44 19.55 1.79
N ILE A 210 -6.66 18.55 2.18
CA ILE A 210 -5.96 18.54 3.46
C ILE A 210 -4.71 19.41 3.47
N ARG A 211 -4.45 20.01 4.62
CA ARG A 211 -3.19 20.64 5.01
C ARG A 211 -2.36 19.62 5.77
N THR A 212 -1.37 19.02 5.09
CA THR A 212 -0.55 17.92 5.61
C THR A 212 0.35 18.28 6.78
N ARG A 213 0.60 19.58 7.02
CA ARG A 213 1.39 20.08 8.16
C ARG A 213 0.60 20.16 9.46
N ASP A 214 -0.73 20.23 9.36
CA ASP A 214 -1.62 20.36 10.51
C ASP A 214 -2.17 18.98 10.92
N SER A 215 -2.79 18.88 12.10
CA SER A 215 -3.57 17.70 12.48
C SER A 215 -4.71 17.47 11.49
N VAL A 216 -4.84 16.24 11.00
CA VAL A 216 -5.92 15.83 10.08
C VAL A 216 -6.90 14.95 10.83
N TYR A 217 -8.17 15.35 10.88
CA TYR A 217 -9.22 14.59 11.57
C TYR A 217 -9.75 13.46 10.69
N ILE A 218 -9.72 12.24 11.21
CA ILE A 218 -10.12 11.02 10.48
C ILE A 218 -11.49 10.58 10.99
N THR A 219 -12.55 10.81 10.21
CA THR A 219 -13.92 10.41 10.55
C THR A 219 -14.32 9.10 9.88
N GLU A 220 -15.39 8.47 10.35
CA GLU A 220 -15.96 7.28 9.69
C GLU A 220 -16.75 7.65 8.43
N GLY A 221 -17.61 8.66 8.52
CA GLY A 221 -18.52 9.07 7.46
C GLY A 221 -18.05 10.33 6.71
N PRO A 222 -18.25 10.41 5.38
CA PRO A 222 -17.93 11.63 4.62
C PRO A 222 -18.80 12.82 5.03
N PHE A 223 -20.06 12.62 5.41
CA PHE A 223 -20.89 13.73 5.89
C PHE A 223 -20.32 14.34 7.18
N ASP A 224 -19.92 13.51 8.14
CA ASP A 224 -19.29 13.96 9.38
C ASP A 224 -18.01 14.75 9.13
N SER A 225 -17.18 14.30 8.17
CA SER A 225 -15.96 15.02 7.81
C SER A 225 -16.25 16.46 7.38
N THR A 226 -17.35 16.72 6.66
CA THR A 226 -17.64 18.06 6.13
C THR A 226 -17.88 19.13 7.20
N PHE A 227 -18.14 18.73 8.44
CA PHE A 227 -18.33 19.64 9.58
C PHE A 227 -17.02 19.98 10.30
N LEU A 228 -15.95 19.24 10.03
CA LEU A 228 -14.63 19.48 10.60
C LEU A 228 -13.70 20.11 9.58
N ARG A 229 -12.85 21.04 10.03
CA ARG A 229 -11.79 21.63 9.22
C ARG A 229 -10.61 20.67 9.15
N ASN A 230 -10.01 20.54 7.98
CA ASN A 230 -8.85 19.67 7.74
C ASN A 230 -9.14 18.20 8.12
N SER A 231 -10.21 17.65 7.56
CA SER A 231 -10.72 16.32 7.85
C SER A 231 -10.76 15.45 6.61
N ILE A 232 -10.75 14.13 6.82
CA ILE A 232 -11.00 13.11 5.81
C ILE A 232 -11.93 12.05 6.38
N ALA A 233 -12.59 11.29 5.51
CA ALA A 233 -13.44 10.18 5.93
C ALA A 233 -13.02 8.84 5.34
N MET A 234 -13.11 7.80 6.17
CA MET A 234 -12.79 6.43 5.80
C MET A 234 -14.00 5.76 5.12
N CYS A 235 -14.08 5.85 3.80
CA CYS A 235 -15.16 5.25 2.99
C CYS A 235 -14.99 3.73 2.78
N GLY A 236 -14.63 2.99 3.83
CA GLY A 236 -14.28 1.57 3.79
C GLY A 236 -12.81 1.30 3.42
N ALA A 237 -11.93 2.29 3.62
CA ALA A 237 -10.48 2.11 3.58
C ALA A 237 -9.96 1.48 4.87
N ASP A 238 -8.82 0.79 4.77
CA ASP A 238 -8.06 0.34 5.93
C ASP A 238 -7.46 1.53 6.68
N GLY A 239 -7.18 1.36 7.98
CA GLY A 239 -6.74 2.43 8.87
C GLY A 239 -5.35 3.05 8.62
N ASP A 240 -4.62 2.64 7.57
CA ASP A 240 -3.32 3.24 7.24
C ASP A 240 -3.50 4.44 6.31
N VAL A 241 -3.66 5.61 6.94
CA VAL A 241 -3.76 6.91 6.25
C VAL A 241 -2.39 7.55 5.96
N GLY A 242 -1.33 7.06 6.62
CA GLY A 242 0.04 7.58 6.47
C GLY A 242 0.57 7.42 5.04
N LYS A 243 0.22 6.29 4.40
CA LYS A 243 0.56 6.02 2.99
C LYS A 243 -0.01 7.04 2.00
N TRP A 244 -1.02 7.80 2.41
CA TRP A 244 -1.69 8.82 1.59
C TRP A 244 -1.25 10.25 1.92
N GLY A 245 -0.14 10.41 2.65
CA GLY A 245 0.43 11.73 2.97
C GLY A 245 -0.16 12.38 4.22
N VAL A 246 -0.92 11.65 5.03
CA VAL A 246 -1.45 12.13 6.32
C VAL A 246 -0.40 11.89 7.40
N SER A 247 0.31 12.93 7.81
CA SER A 247 1.43 12.80 8.75
C SER A 247 1.03 12.86 10.23
N ASN A 248 -0.07 13.53 10.58
CA ASN A 248 -0.51 13.72 11.96
C ASN A 248 -2.02 13.42 12.08
N PRO A 249 -2.43 12.14 12.00
CA PRO A 249 -3.83 11.76 12.07
C PRO A 249 -4.39 11.89 13.49
N VAL A 250 -5.62 12.37 13.59
CA VAL A 250 -6.43 12.38 14.82
C VAL A 250 -7.71 11.63 14.55
N TRP A 251 -7.90 10.49 15.17
CA TRP A 251 -9.05 9.62 14.91
C TRP A 251 -10.30 10.10 15.64
N VAL A 252 -11.40 10.23 14.91
CA VAL A 252 -12.70 10.69 15.42
C VAL A 252 -13.75 9.63 15.11
N TYR A 253 -14.04 8.80 16.11
CA TYR A 253 -15.03 7.72 16.03
C TYR A 253 -16.40 8.17 16.52
N ASP A 254 -17.45 7.43 16.12
CA ASP A 254 -18.81 7.65 16.63
C ASP A 254 -18.85 7.55 18.16
N ASN A 255 -19.73 8.34 18.77
CA ASN A 255 -19.97 8.39 20.22
C ASN A 255 -20.84 7.20 20.68
N GLU A 256 -20.35 5.97 20.51
CA GLU A 256 -21.05 4.75 20.87
C GLU A 256 -20.31 3.94 21.95
N PRO A 257 -20.40 4.34 23.24
CA PRO A 257 -19.62 3.72 24.33
C PRO A 257 -19.97 2.24 24.57
N ARG A 258 -21.14 1.79 24.12
CA ARG A 258 -21.60 0.40 24.23
C ARG A 258 -21.33 -0.45 22.98
N SER A 259 -20.89 0.15 21.87
CA SER A 259 -20.58 -0.59 20.64
C SER A 259 -19.24 -1.32 20.78
N LYS A 260 -19.26 -2.66 20.67
CA LYS A 260 -18.04 -3.49 20.72
C LYS A 260 -17.07 -3.16 19.59
N GLU A 261 -17.59 -2.80 18.42
CA GLU A 261 -16.79 -2.45 17.26
C GLU A 261 -16.06 -1.12 17.49
N ILE A 262 -16.80 -0.06 17.84
CA ILE A 262 -16.24 1.27 18.07
C ILE A 262 -15.25 1.25 19.23
N THR A 263 -15.62 0.63 20.36
CA THR A 263 -14.71 0.50 21.51
C THR A 263 -13.45 -0.28 21.15
N SER A 264 -13.53 -1.31 20.30
CA SER A 264 -12.34 -2.02 19.82
C SER A 264 -11.46 -1.17 18.91
N ARG A 265 -12.07 -0.38 18.01
CA ARG A 265 -11.34 0.54 17.12
C ARG A 265 -10.60 1.63 17.90
N ILE A 266 -11.25 2.23 18.91
CA ILE A 266 -10.63 3.21 19.81
C ILE A 266 -9.45 2.58 20.56
N SER A 267 -9.67 1.42 21.20
CA SER A 267 -8.61 0.71 21.94
C SER A 267 -7.39 0.44 21.05
N LYS A 268 -7.59 -0.13 19.86
CA LYS A 268 -6.50 -0.42 18.91
C LYS A 268 -5.76 0.85 18.48
N THR A 269 -6.46 1.97 18.36
CA THR A 269 -5.87 3.25 17.98
C THR A 269 -4.98 3.78 19.09
N ILE A 270 -5.43 3.70 20.34
CA ILE A 270 -4.63 4.05 21.51
C ILE A 270 -3.40 3.13 21.63
N ASP A 271 -3.57 1.82 21.40
CA ASP A 271 -2.48 0.83 21.47
C ASP A 271 -1.39 1.08 20.43
N ARG A 272 -1.74 1.63 19.26
CA ARG A 272 -0.76 2.06 18.23
C ARG A 272 -0.01 3.33 18.61
N GLY A 273 -0.44 4.05 19.65
CA GLY A 273 0.08 5.36 20.03
C GLY A 273 -0.48 6.51 19.20
N ASP A 274 -1.58 6.29 18.46
CA ASP A 274 -2.24 7.34 17.68
C ASP A 274 -3.08 8.25 18.57
N LYS A 275 -3.28 9.50 18.12
CA LYS A 275 -4.20 10.45 18.76
C LYS A 275 -5.65 10.10 18.44
N VAL A 276 -6.51 10.16 19.45
CA VAL A 276 -7.94 9.85 19.32
C VAL A 276 -8.79 10.86 20.08
N VAL A 277 -9.95 11.19 19.52
CA VAL A 277 -10.96 11.98 20.21
C VAL A 277 -11.79 11.08 21.12
N ILE A 278 -11.87 11.43 22.40
CA ILE A 278 -12.78 10.77 23.35
C ILE A 278 -13.84 11.79 23.77
N TRP A 279 -15.09 11.53 23.38
CA TRP A 279 -16.20 12.44 23.64
C TRP A 279 -16.44 12.65 25.15
N PRO A 280 -16.76 13.88 25.57
CA PRO A 280 -17.09 14.14 26.96
C PRO A 280 -18.47 13.57 27.33
N ASN A 281 -18.67 13.24 28.60
CA ASN A 281 -19.85 12.50 29.08
C ASN A 281 -21.19 13.25 28.95
N ASN A 282 -21.15 14.54 28.66
CA ASN A 282 -22.31 15.41 28.44
C ASN A 282 -22.75 15.48 26.97
N ILE A 283 -22.06 14.76 26.06
CA ILE A 283 -22.46 14.61 24.66
C ILE A 283 -23.17 13.26 24.52
N TYR A 284 -24.43 13.31 24.06
CA TYR A 284 -25.32 12.14 23.99
C TYR A 284 -25.59 11.71 22.54
N GLU A 285 -25.35 12.61 21.60
CA GLU A 285 -25.51 12.45 20.17
C GLU A 285 -24.53 11.40 19.67
N LYS A 286 -24.97 10.59 18.71
CA LYS A 286 -24.24 9.42 18.24
C LYS A 286 -23.06 9.81 17.35
N ASP A 287 -23.27 10.72 16.40
CA ASP A 287 -22.26 11.12 15.41
C ASP A 287 -22.16 12.64 15.33
N ILE A 288 -21.19 13.13 14.53
CA ILE A 288 -20.93 14.56 14.37
C ILE A 288 -22.15 15.26 13.76
N ASN A 289 -22.84 14.63 12.81
CA ASN A 289 -24.03 15.20 12.21
C ASN A 289 -25.13 15.46 13.25
N ASP A 290 -25.41 14.47 14.10
CA ASP A 290 -26.37 14.60 15.20
C ASP A 290 -25.95 15.72 16.17
N MET A 291 -24.66 15.85 16.50
CA MET A 291 -24.14 16.93 17.35
C MET A 291 -24.34 18.32 16.74
N VAL A 292 -24.11 18.47 15.43
CA VAL A 292 -24.35 19.72 14.71
C VAL A 292 -25.84 20.07 14.67
N LEU A 293 -26.71 19.07 14.54
CA LEU A 293 -28.16 19.26 14.60
C LEU A 293 -28.65 19.67 15.99
N ALA A 294 -28.02 19.14 17.05
CA ALA A 294 -28.25 19.55 18.43
C ALA A 294 -27.70 20.95 18.76
N GLY A 295 -26.92 21.56 17.86
CA GLY A 295 -26.40 22.93 18.00
C GLY A 295 -25.05 23.02 18.71
N HIS A 296 -24.31 21.92 18.81
CA HIS A 296 -22.97 21.92 19.37
C HIS A 296 -21.95 22.55 18.43
N ASP A 297 -20.97 23.25 19.02
CA ASP A 297 -19.73 23.61 18.32
C ASP A 297 -18.79 22.40 18.28
N VAL A 298 -19.02 21.53 17.30
CA VAL A 298 -18.31 20.26 17.19
C VAL A 298 -16.81 20.44 16.96
N GLN A 299 -16.40 21.49 16.22
CA GLN A 299 -14.99 21.75 15.97
C GLN A 299 -14.25 22.00 17.29
N SER A 300 -14.78 22.89 18.14
CA SER A 300 -14.19 23.20 19.44
C SER A 300 -14.20 22.00 20.39
N ILE A 301 -15.27 21.20 20.37
CA ILE A 301 -15.37 19.98 21.18
C ILE A 301 -14.31 18.97 20.75
N VAL A 302 -14.16 18.72 19.46
CA VAL A 302 -13.14 17.82 18.90
C VAL A 302 -11.74 18.28 19.28
N GLU A 303 -11.42 19.55 19.03
CA GLU A 303 -10.10 20.14 19.34
C GLU A 303 -9.75 20.05 20.83
N SER A 304 -10.73 20.15 21.72
CA SER A 304 -10.54 20.12 23.18
C SER A 304 -10.49 18.71 23.80
N ASN A 305 -10.75 17.66 23.01
CA ASN A 305 -10.87 16.29 23.50
C ASN A 305 -9.98 15.30 22.75
N ILE A 306 -8.84 15.78 22.26
CA ILE A 306 -7.80 14.95 21.64
C ILE A 306 -6.89 14.39 22.73
N TYR A 307 -6.74 13.08 22.77
CA TYR A 307 -5.90 12.40 23.76
C TYR A 307 -5.01 11.35 23.09
N ASP A 308 -3.89 11.03 23.73
CA ASP A 308 -3.02 9.90 23.38
C ASP A 308 -2.46 9.20 24.64
N GLY A 309 -1.81 8.05 24.44
CA GLY A 309 -1.10 7.32 25.49
C GLY A 309 -1.93 6.96 26.72
N LEU A 310 -1.38 7.23 27.91
CA LEU A 310 -2.02 6.90 29.19
C LEU A 310 -3.26 7.76 29.46
N GLU A 311 -3.25 9.03 29.03
CA GLU A 311 -4.41 9.91 29.21
C GLU A 311 -5.60 9.41 28.38
N ALA A 312 -5.36 9.03 27.12
CA ALA A 312 -6.40 8.43 26.28
C ALA A 312 -6.99 7.16 26.91
N ASN A 313 -6.16 6.28 27.49
CA ASN A 313 -6.63 5.08 28.17
C ASN A 313 -7.57 5.38 29.35
N LEU A 314 -7.24 6.38 30.18
CA LEU A 314 -8.07 6.81 31.30
C LEU A 314 -9.40 7.41 30.83
N LYS A 315 -9.35 8.30 29.84
CA LYS A 315 -10.55 8.93 29.24
C LYS A 315 -11.45 7.89 28.60
N PHE A 316 -10.87 6.97 27.81
CA PHE A 316 -11.59 5.89 27.15
C PHE A 316 -12.27 4.95 28.16
N THR A 317 -11.59 4.56 29.23
CA THR A 317 -12.17 3.72 30.28
C THR A 317 -13.38 4.39 30.95
N THR A 318 -13.27 5.68 31.22
CA THR A 318 -14.35 6.49 31.80
C THR A 318 -15.54 6.62 30.85
N TRP A 319 -15.26 6.90 29.56
CA TRP A 319 -16.27 7.06 28.52
C TRP A 319 -17.03 5.77 28.22
N LYS A 320 -16.34 4.62 28.20
CA LYS A 320 -16.94 3.29 27.93
C LYS A 320 -18.00 2.89 28.97
N ARG A 321 -17.99 3.51 30.16
CA ARG A 321 -18.94 3.29 31.26
C ARG A 321 -19.19 1.79 31.49
N ILE A 322 -18.15 1.06 31.93
CA ILE A 322 -18.25 -0.39 32.22
C ILE A 322 -19.47 -0.67 33.09
#